data_AF-A0A5M9WW88-F1
#
_entry.id   AF-A0A5M9WW88-F1
#
_cell.length_a   1.000
_cell.length_b   1.000
_cell.length_c   1.000
_cell.angle_alpha   90.00
_cell.angle_beta   90.00
_cell.angle_gamma   90.00
#
_symmetry.space_group_name_H-M   'P 1'
#
loop_
_entity.id
_entity.type
_entity.pdbx_description
1 polymer ?
#
loop_
_entity_poly.entity_id
_entity_poly.type
_entity_poly.pdbx_seq_one_letter_code
_entity_poly.pdbx_strand_id
1 'polypeptide(L)'
;MDNIKVYKFTNDQKSKLLAAVDNDDHPINSDFHGESKLTEWTSINLETLYKRTYNDFPDYVIGKPIISKRVKEAMDKDQLLEGEVEFLPLTNDNEELFMLNVVNVLDCVDYNRSEIGRFKDGSWARFNKLVFDPAKIPHGTCMFKIKETPGVQVFVTEKFKQWVEEHKFKGLSFSQVYDADFTEEMEAEQQRIYDAALELIEQNKGKEYAYEDARELVDQGKTMISGRWKMKLDDQGRFWLGELLRDLSYQWIMPMYIPPVLLLESWHEADLLEQ
;
A
#
# COMPACT_ATOMS: atom_id res chain seq x y z
N MET A 1 -8.49 18.95 17.43
CA MET A 1 -7.80 17.64 17.35
C MET A 1 -7.20 17.63 15.97
N ASP A 2 -5.88 17.42 15.87
CA ASP A 2 -5.26 17.27 14.56
C ASP A 2 -5.91 16.07 13.87
N ASN A 3 -6.31 16.29 12.62
CA ASN A 3 -7.11 15.31 11.94
C ASN A 3 -6.23 14.13 11.50
N ILE A 4 -6.62 12.91 11.88
CA ILE A 4 -5.73 11.75 11.75
C ILE A 4 -5.79 11.16 10.35
N LYS A 5 -4.63 11.03 9.72
CA LYS A 5 -4.45 10.25 8.50
C LYS A 5 -3.47 9.12 8.77
N VAL A 6 -3.78 7.96 8.22
CA VAL A 6 -2.99 6.73 8.40
C VAL A 6 -2.57 6.22 7.04
N TYR A 7 -1.31 5.82 6.95
CA TYR A 7 -0.66 5.31 5.76
C TYR A 7 -0.07 3.93 6.06
N LYS A 8 -0.02 3.06 5.06
CA LYS A 8 0.82 1.87 5.14
C LYS A 8 2.29 2.27 5.00
N PHE A 9 3.14 1.72 5.86
CA PHE A 9 4.57 1.76 5.66
C PHE A 9 4.93 0.77 4.54
N THR A 10 5.27 1.29 3.36
CA THR A 10 5.71 0.46 2.23
C THR A 10 7.00 1.00 1.65
N ASN A 11 7.92 0.12 1.31
CA ASN A 11 9.17 0.52 0.68
C ASN A 11 8.91 0.95 -0.78
N ASP A 12 9.64 1.98 -1.23
CA ASP A 12 9.66 2.38 -2.63
C ASP A 12 10.40 1.32 -3.47
N GLN A 13 10.01 1.12 -4.73
CA GLN A 13 10.66 0.18 -5.63
C GLN A 13 12.14 0.50 -5.90
N LYS A 14 12.63 1.69 -5.59
CA LYS A 14 14.06 2.04 -5.71
C LYS A 14 14.85 1.78 -4.42
N SER A 15 14.23 1.21 -3.38
CA SER A 15 14.88 0.88 -2.12
C SER A 15 15.79 -0.34 -2.24
N LYS A 16 16.98 -0.27 -1.63
CA LYS A 16 17.92 -1.40 -1.52
C LYS A 16 17.18 -2.62 -0.96
N LEU A 17 17.29 -3.78 -1.60
CA LEU A 17 16.67 -5.02 -1.12
C LEU A 17 17.71 -5.88 -0.38
N LEU A 18 17.37 -6.28 0.83
CA LEU A 18 18.21 -7.08 1.72
C LEU A 18 17.65 -8.49 1.91
N ALA A 19 18.52 -9.41 2.31
CA ALA A 19 18.16 -10.75 2.79
C ALA A 19 19.00 -11.10 4.03
N ALA A 20 18.47 -11.98 4.88
CA ALA A 20 19.23 -12.52 6.00
C ALA A 20 20.18 -13.60 5.50
N VAL A 21 21.37 -13.67 6.10
CA VAL A 21 22.24 -14.84 5.99
C VAL A 21 21.59 -15.96 6.81
N ASP A 22 21.54 -17.19 6.26
CA ASP A 22 20.94 -18.34 6.93
C ASP A 22 21.44 -18.49 8.39
N ASN A 23 20.52 -18.26 9.33
CA ASN A 23 20.71 -18.47 10.75
C ASN A 23 19.33 -18.72 11.37
N ASP A 24 18.87 -19.97 11.27
CA ASP A 24 17.50 -20.38 11.61
C ASP A 24 17.11 -20.01 13.05
N ASP A 25 18.07 -19.96 13.98
CA ASP A 25 17.83 -19.68 15.39
C ASP A 25 17.76 -18.17 15.71
N HIS A 26 18.09 -17.29 14.77
CA HIS A 26 18.11 -15.85 15.06
C HIS A 26 16.68 -15.26 15.12
N PRO A 27 16.36 -14.40 16.11
CA PRO A 27 15.02 -13.81 16.26
C PRO A 27 14.54 -12.99 15.06
N ILE A 28 15.42 -12.61 14.14
CA ILE A 28 15.06 -11.98 12.86
C ILE A 28 14.10 -12.83 12.04
N ASN A 29 14.16 -14.16 12.16
CA ASN A 29 13.31 -15.11 11.44
C ASN A 29 11.96 -15.35 12.12
N SER A 30 11.81 -14.92 13.38
CA SER A 30 10.54 -15.01 14.11
C SER A 30 9.52 -13.95 13.66
N ASP A 31 8.28 -14.10 14.11
CA ASP A 31 7.24 -13.10 13.94
C ASP A 31 7.50 -11.86 14.81
N PHE A 32 7.06 -10.70 14.31
CA PHE A 32 7.15 -9.41 14.99
C PHE A 32 5.74 -8.98 15.40
N HIS A 33 5.17 -9.61 16.43
CA HIS A 33 3.80 -9.34 16.87
C HIS A 33 3.68 -8.23 17.91
N GLY A 34 4.77 -7.51 18.18
CA GLY A 34 4.83 -6.38 19.12
C GLY A 34 5.50 -6.71 20.44
N GLU A 35 5.95 -7.95 20.63
CA GLU A 35 6.77 -8.33 21.78
C GLU A 35 8.18 -7.73 21.65
N SER A 36 8.75 -7.36 22.79
CA SER A 36 10.15 -6.94 22.86
C SER A 36 11.07 -8.05 22.38
N LYS A 37 12.11 -7.68 21.61
CA LYS A 37 13.18 -8.60 21.19
C LYS A 37 14.55 -8.21 21.73
N LEU A 38 14.66 -7.13 22.49
CA LEU A 38 15.93 -6.56 22.94
C LEU A 38 16.83 -7.55 23.69
N THR A 39 16.25 -8.46 24.48
CA THR A 39 17.01 -9.41 25.30
C THR A 39 17.59 -10.59 24.51
N GLU A 40 16.94 -10.94 23.40
CA GLU A 40 17.31 -12.08 22.55
C GLU A 40 18.07 -11.64 21.29
N TRP A 41 18.05 -10.35 20.97
CA TRP A 41 18.62 -9.83 19.75
C TRP A 41 20.14 -9.70 19.81
N THR A 42 20.79 -10.28 18.82
CA THR A 42 22.21 -10.07 18.54
C THR A 42 22.36 -9.35 17.21
N SER A 43 23.38 -8.51 17.05
CA SER A 43 23.64 -7.88 15.76
C SER A 43 23.90 -8.95 14.71
N ILE A 44 23.15 -8.92 13.61
CA ILE A 44 23.26 -9.86 12.49
C ILE A 44 23.54 -9.13 11.18
N ASN A 45 24.35 -9.75 10.32
CA ASN A 45 24.66 -9.21 9.01
C ASN A 45 23.61 -9.64 7.96
N LEU A 46 23.17 -8.69 7.15
CA LEU A 46 22.29 -8.89 6.01
C LEU A 46 23.07 -8.77 4.70
N GLU A 47 22.67 -9.56 3.72
CA GLU A 47 23.20 -9.50 2.35
C GLU A 47 22.36 -8.56 1.49
N THR A 48 23.02 -7.91 0.54
CA THR A 48 22.34 -7.10 -0.47
C THR A 48 21.92 -7.95 -1.65
N LEU A 49 20.61 -8.20 -1.81
CA LEU A 49 20.07 -8.89 -2.98
C LEU A 49 20.09 -8.00 -4.24
N TYR A 50 19.63 -6.75 -4.09
CA TYR A 50 19.65 -5.77 -5.18
C TYR A 50 20.14 -4.42 -4.68
N LYS A 51 21.26 -3.97 -5.25
CA LYS A 51 21.76 -2.61 -5.09
C LYS A 51 20.84 -1.67 -5.87
N ARG A 52 19.86 -1.06 -5.18
CA ARG A 52 19.00 -0.01 -5.72
C ARG A 52 19.45 1.37 -5.22
N THR A 53 18.75 2.44 -5.59
CA THR A 53 19.21 3.82 -5.40
C THR A 53 18.95 4.39 -4.01
N TYR A 54 17.91 3.94 -3.31
CA TYR A 54 17.52 4.47 -2.01
C TYR A 54 17.99 3.57 -0.87
N ASN A 55 18.65 4.17 0.12
CA ASN A 55 19.31 3.45 1.21
C ASN A 55 18.76 3.81 2.60
N ASP A 56 17.82 4.77 2.72
CA ASP A 56 17.37 5.23 4.04
C ASP A 56 16.43 4.25 4.70
N PHE A 57 15.58 3.64 3.87
CA PHE A 57 14.63 2.60 4.23
C PHE A 57 14.84 1.38 3.32
N PRO A 58 15.88 0.57 3.56
CA PRO A 58 16.04 -0.68 2.83
C PRO A 58 14.82 -1.59 3.01
N ASP A 59 14.51 -2.33 1.96
CA ASP A 59 13.48 -3.36 1.96
C ASP A 59 14.08 -4.71 2.40
N TYR A 60 13.31 -5.54 3.06
CA TYR A 60 13.74 -6.86 3.55
C TYR A 60 12.58 -7.85 3.51
N VAL A 61 11.72 -7.80 4.53
CA VAL A 61 10.56 -8.67 4.67
C VAL A 61 9.41 -7.82 5.18
N ILE A 62 8.22 -8.15 4.69
CA ILE A 62 6.98 -7.50 5.09
C ILE A 62 6.84 -7.47 6.62
N GLY A 63 6.41 -6.33 7.17
CA GLY A 63 6.20 -6.15 8.62
C GLY A 63 7.47 -5.96 9.46
N LYS A 64 8.66 -5.93 8.82
CA LYS A 64 9.98 -5.75 9.48
C LYS A 64 10.74 -4.56 8.87
N PRO A 65 10.35 -3.31 9.18
CA PRO A 65 10.99 -2.13 8.63
C PRO A 65 12.47 -2.06 8.98
N ILE A 66 13.30 -1.61 8.04
CA ILE A 66 14.73 -1.35 8.27
C ILE A 66 15.02 0.12 7.96
N ILE A 67 15.89 0.72 8.76
CA ILE A 67 16.38 2.08 8.57
C ILE A 67 17.90 2.12 8.57
N SER A 68 18.46 3.11 7.87
CA SER A 68 19.89 3.42 7.96
C SER A 68 20.24 4.16 9.24
N LYS A 69 21.53 4.15 9.61
CA LYS A 69 22.08 4.93 10.72
C LYS A 69 21.66 6.40 10.71
N ARG A 70 21.71 7.07 9.56
CA ARG A 70 21.36 8.52 9.49
C ARG A 70 19.89 8.79 9.82
N VAL A 71 19.00 7.86 9.47
CA VAL A 71 17.57 7.96 9.81
C VAL A 71 17.41 7.76 11.31
N LYS A 72 18.10 6.75 11.87
CA LYS A 72 18.06 6.46 13.31
C LYS A 72 18.54 7.65 14.13
N GLU A 73 19.66 8.27 13.75
CA GLU A 73 20.20 9.45 14.41
C GLU A 73 19.23 10.65 14.37
N ALA A 74 18.54 10.85 13.25
CA ALA A 74 17.51 11.88 13.15
C ALA A 74 16.28 11.55 14.03
N MET A 75 15.83 10.29 14.05
CA MET A 75 14.72 9.86 14.90
C MET A 75 15.00 10.03 16.39
N ASP A 76 16.22 9.70 16.83
CA ASP A 76 16.64 9.91 18.23
C ASP A 76 16.66 11.39 18.58
N LYS A 77 17.24 12.21 17.69
CA LYS A 77 17.38 13.65 17.91
C LYS A 77 16.02 14.32 18.11
N ASP A 78 15.03 13.91 17.31
CA ASP A 78 13.69 14.47 17.32
C ASP A 78 12.73 13.71 18.24
N GLN A 79 13.19 12.63 18.90
CA GLN A 79 12.41 11.76 19.79
C GLN A 79 11.12 11.24 19.13
N LEU A 80 11.19 10.89 17.84
CA LEU A 80 10.01 10.68 16.99
C LEU A 80 9.19 9.44 17.38
N LEU A 81 9.86 8.35 17.74
CA LEU A 81 9.27 7.01 17.93
C LEU A 81 9.45 6.49 19.36
N GLU A 82 9.62 7.39 20.34
CA GLU A 82 9.85 7.00 21.73
C GLU A 82 8.68 6.14 22.26
N GLY A 83 9.00 4.94 22.74
CA GLY A 83 8.02 3.97 23.24
C GLY A 83 7.22 3.22 22.16
N GLU A 84 7.40 3.54 20.88
CA GLU A 84 6.67 2.88 19.79
C GLU A 84 7.43 1.74 19.13
N VAL A 85 8.77 1.85 19.13
CA VAL A 85 9.66 0.91 18.44
C VAL A 85 10.88 0.58 19.29
N GLU A 86 11.45 -0.59 19.04
CA GLU A 86 12.80 -0.93 19.44
C GLU A 86 13.73 -0.92 18.22
N PHE A 87 14.90 -0.31 18.37
CA PHE A 87 15.93 -0.30 17.34
C PHE A 87 16.83 -1.51 17.51
N LEU A 88 16.67 -2.50 16.64
CA LEU A 88 17.41 -3.74 16.70
C LEU A 88 18.61 -3.68 15.73
N PRO A 89 19.86 -3.77 16.21
CA PRO A 89 21.05 -3.54 15.38
C PRO A 89 21.21 -4.60 14.29
N LEU A 90 21.59 -4.14 13.11
CA LEU A 90 21.90 -4.92 11.92
C LEU A 90 23.19 -4.38 11.28
N THR A 91 23.84 -5.20 10.46
CA THR A 91 24.91 -4.73 9.57
C THR A 91 24.64 -5.12 8.12
N ASN A 92 25.09 -4.33 7.16
CA ASN A 92 25.06 -4.67 5.74
C ASN A 92 26.27 -4.02 5.05
N ASP A 93 27.15 -4.81 4.43
CA ASP A 93 28.35 -4.29 3.74
C ASP A 93 29.23 -3.36 4.62
N ASN A 94 29.33 -3.65 5.93
CA ASN A 94 29.96 -2.82 6.98
C ASN A 94 29.24 -1.49 7.30
N GLU A 95 28.04 -1.27 6.78
CA GLU A 95 27.14 -0.18 7.18
C GLU A 95 26.28 -0.62 8.38
N GLU A 96 26.09 0.28 9.34
CA GLU A 96 25.14 0.09 10.44
C GLU A 96 23.72 0.35 9.96
N LEU A 97 22.84 -0.62 10.19
CA LEU A 97 21.41 -0.54 9.95
C LEU A 97 20.64 -0.89 11.23
N PHE A 98 19.36 -0.58 11.26
CA PHE A 98 18.49 -0.90 12.38
C PHE A 98 17.16 -1.43 11.88
N MET A 99 16.73 -2.58 12.39
CA MET A 99 15.36 -3.03 12.23
C MET A 99 14.49 -2.35 13.27
N LEU A 100 13.30 -1.90 12.86
CA LEU A 100 12.30 -1.34 13.75
C LEU A 100 11.36 -2.46 14.21
N ASN A 101 11.54 -2.93 15.44
CA ASN A 101 10.53 -3.75 16.07
C ASN A 101 9.43 -2.85 16.61
N VAL A 102 8.33 -2.74 15.86
CA VAL A 102 7.18 -1.94 16.28
C VAL A 102 6.44 -2.66 17.41
N VAL A 103 6.64 -2.18 18.63
CA VAL A 103 6.03 -2.72 19.85
C VAL A 103 4.67 -2.09 20.14
N ASN A 104 4.36 -0.95 19.51
CA ASN A 104 3.06 -0.29 19.61
C ASN A 104 2.00 -1.03 18.77
N VAL A 105 1.27 -1.94 19.40
CA VAL A 105 0.15 -2.67 18.80
C VAL A 105 -1.17 -2.15 19.35
N LEU A 106 -2.02 -1.62 18.48
CA LEU A 106 -3.27 -0.96 18.83
C LEU A 106 -4.49 -1.82 18.47
N ASP A 107 -5.50 -1.79 19.33
CA ASP A 107 -6.86 -2.28 19.05
C ASP A 107 -7.74 -1.12 18.58
N CYS A 108 -7.44 -0.59 17.39
CA CYS A 108 -8.04 0.65 16.90
C CYS A 108 -8.89 0.47 15.64
N VAL A 109 -9.30 -0.75 15.29
CA VAL A 109 -10.18 -1.00 14.15
C VAL A 109 -11.64 -0.68 14.52
N ASP A 110 -12.31 0.09 13.66
CA ASP A 110 -13.77 0.22 13.69
C ASP A 110 -14.39 -0.90 12.85
N TYR A 111 -14.85 -1.95 13.51
CA TYR A 111 -15.46 -3.11 12.86
C TYR A 111 -16.84 -2.85 12.27
N ASN A 112 -17.54 -1.79 12.69
CA ASN A 112 -18.85 -1.46 12.12
C ASN A 112 -18.70 -0.83 10.74
N ARG A 113 -17.60 -0.07 10.55
CA ARG A 113 -17.31 0.64 9.29
C ARG A 113 -16.32 -0.09 8.39
N SER A 114 -15.54 -1.03 8.94
CA SER A 114 -14.59 -1.84 8.18
C SER A 114 -15.28 -2.99 7.47
N GLU A 115 -14.82 -3.31 6.26
CA GLU A 115 -15.29 -4.46 5.48
C GLU A 115 -14.26 -5.59 5.57
N ILE A 116 -14.68 -6.72 6.13
CA ILE A 116 -13.84 -7.91 6.26
C ILE A 116 -14.04 -8.82 5.05
N GLY A 117 -12.96 -9.07 4.31
CA GLY A 117 -12.88 -10.15 3.36
C GLY A 117 -12.70 -11.50 4.06
N ARG A 118 -13.47 -12.50 3.63
CA ARG A 118 -13.40 -13.87 4.15
C ARG A 118 -13.05 -14.85 3.04
N PHE A 119 -12.38 -15.93 3.40
CA PHE A 119 -12.19 -17.07 2.51
C PHE A 119 -13.51 -17.84 2.32
N LYS A 120 -13.53 -18.79 1.38
CA LYS A 120 -14.72 -19.61 1.09
C LYS A 120 -15.22 -20.39 2.30
N ASP A 121 -14.34 -20.74 3.23
CA ASP A 121 -14.65 -21.43 4.49
C ASP A 121 -15.11 -20.47 5.61
N GLY A 122 -15.22 -19.17 5.33
CA GLY A 122 -15.64 -18.14 6.28
C GLY A 122 -14.54 -17.62 7.19
N SER A 123 -13.32 -18.16 7.12
CA SER A 123 -12.18 -17.66 7.90
C SER A 123 -11.77 -16.25 7.43
N TRP A 124 -11.19 -15.46 8.36
CA TRP A 124 -10.74 -14.10 8.07
C TRP A 124 -9.62 -14.13 7.03
N ALA A 125 -9.72 -13.29 6.00
CA ALA A 125 -8.71 -13.21 4.94
C ALA A 125 -7.95 -11.88 4.95
N ARG A 126 -8.68 -10.77 4.98
CA ARG A 126 -8.14 -9.41 4.93
C ARG A 126 -9.22 -8.38 5.27
N PHE A 127 -8.81 -7.12 5.40
CA PHE A 127 -9.72 -5.99 5.23
C PHE A 127 -9.84 -5.62 3.75
N ASN A 128 -11.06 -5.61 3.22
CA ASN A 128 -11.37 -5.01 1.92
C ASN A 128 -11.48 -3.48 2.06
N LYS A 129 -12.00 -3.02 3.19
CA LYS A 129 -11.98 -1.62 3.65
C LYS A 129 -11.55 -1.61 5.11
N LEU A 130 -10.52 -0.85 5.45
CA LEU A 130 -10.03 -0.72 6.81
C LEU A 130 -10.33 0.69 7.32
N VAL A 131 -11.10 0.77 8.40
CA VAL A 131 -11.44 2.03 9.07
C VAL A 131 -10.91 1.95 10.49
N PHE A 132 -10.24 3.02 10.92
CA PHE A 132 -9.77 3.16 12.28
C PHE A 132 -10.76 3.95 13.12
N ASP A 133 -10.82 3.65 14.41
CA ASP A 133 -11.42 4.47 15.45
C ASP A 133 -10.35 5.46 15.96
N PRO A 134 -10.43 6.76 15.60
CA PRO A 134 -9.43 7.75 16.00
C PRO A 134 -9.29 7.89 17.51
N ALA A 135 -10.37 7.64 18.27
CA ALA A 135 -10.33 7.75 19.73
C ALA A 135 -9.44 6.68 20.38
N LYS A 136 -9.16 5.59 19.65
CA LYS A 136 -8.27 4.51 20.07
C LYS A 136 -6.84 4.62 19.53
N ILE A 137 -6.53 5.70 18.82
CA ILE A 137 -5.16 6.01 18.41
C ILE A 137 -4.63 7.14 19.29
N PRO A 138 -3.65 6.88 20.18
CA PRO A 138 -3.12 7.90 21.07
C PRO A 138 -2.60 9.14 20.33
N HIS A 139 -2.78 10.30 20.94
CA HIS A 139 -2.29 11.55 20.37
C HIS A 139 -0.77 11.51 20.22
N GLY A 140 -0.28 11.92 19.05
CA GLY A 140 1.15 11.97 18.76
C GLY A 140 1.73 10.64 18.28
N THR A 141 0.92 9.58 18.16
CA THR A 141 1.35 8.30 17.60
C THR A 141 1.95 8.49 16.21
N CYS A 142 3.13 7.93 15.97
CA CYS A 142 3.83 8.01 14.69
C CYS A 142 3.77 6.68 13.93
N MET A 143 4.01 5.57 14.62
CA MET A 143 4.08 4.23 14.04
C MET A 143 3.39 3.20 14.95
N PHE A 144 2.63 2.30 14.33
CA PHE A 144 1.91 1.25 15.06
C PHE A 144 1.59 0.05 14.17
N LYS A 145 1.13 -1.02 14.82
CA LYS A 145 0.53 -2.21 14.21
C LYS A 145 -0.88 -2.38 14.73
N ILE A 146 -1.72 -3.15 14.05
CA ILE A 146 -3.05 -3.55 14.56
C ILE A 146 -3.04 -5.01 14.98
N LYS A 147 -3.90 -5.38 15.93
CA LYS A 147 -3.97 -6.75 16.49
C LYS A 147 -4.30 -7.83 15.45
N GLU A 148 -4.93 -7.49 14.33
CA GLU A 148 -5.34 -8.43 13.29
C GLU A 148 -4.20 -8.80 12.34
N THR A 149 -3.25 -7.89 12.12
CA THR A 149 -2.17 -8.06 11.15
C THR A 149 -0.78 -7.68 11.69
N PRO A 150 -0.45 -7.96 12.97
CA PRO A 150 0.76 -7.40 13.59
C PRO A 150 2.04 -7.95 12.96
N GLY A 151 2.01 -9.17 12.39
CA GLY A 151 3.18 -9.76 11.73
C GLY A 151 3.50 -9.17 10.36
N VAL A 152 2.53 -8.49 9.71
CA VAL A 152 2.61 -8.20 8.28
C VAL A 152 2.30 -6.75 7.92
N GLN A 153 1.61 -5.97 8.75
CA GLN A 153 1.29 -4.58 8.43
C GLN A 153 1.83 -3.63 9.47
N VAL A 154 2.57 -2.62 8.99
CA VAL A 154 2.99 -1.47 9.77
C VAL A 154 2.28 -0.25 9.23
N PHE A 155 1.69 0.51 10.14
CA PHE A 155 0.98 1.74 9.85
C PHE A 155 1.74 2.91 10.43
N VAL A 156 1.65 4.05 9.74
CA VAL A 156 2.22 5.32 10.18
C VAL A 156 1.21 6.44 10.03
N THR A 157 1.31 7.46 10.86
CA THR A 157 0.44 8.63 10.79
C THR A 157 1.03 9.72 9.90
N GLU A 158 0.22 10.74 9.58
CA GLU A 158 0.69 11.94 8.86
C GLU A 158 1.92 12.57 9.51
N LYS A 159 2.03 12.54 10.84
CA LYS A 159 3.19 13.06 11.59
C LYS A 159 4.50 12.40 11.15
N PHE A 160 4.52 11.07 11.04
CA PHE A 160 5.70 10.34 10.56
C PHE A 160 5.99 10.64 9.09
N LYS A 161 4.95 10.65 8.25
CA LYS A 161 5.09 10.96 6.82
C LYS A 161 5.71 12.34 6.60
N GLN A 162 5.18 13.37 7.26
CA GLN A 162 5.71 14.75 7.18
C GLN A 162 7.16 14.81 7.64
N TRP A 163 7.48 14.15 8.76
CA TRP A 163 8.87 14.09 9.24
C TRP A 163 9.83 13.48 8.20
N VAL A 164 9.42 12.39 7.53
CA VAL A 164 10.21 11.78 6.44
C VAL A 164 10.39 12.75 5.26
N GLU A 165 9.31 13.44 4.87
CA GLU A 165 9.29 14.39 3.75
C GLU A 165 10.17 15.62 4.03
N GLU A 166 10.09 16.19 5.22
CA GLU A 166 10.87 17.34 5.69
C GLU A 166 12.37 17.04 5.72
N HIS A 167 12.75 15.85 6.20
CA HIS A 167 14.14 15.37 6.20
C HIS A 167 14.61 14.89 4.83
N LYS A 168 13.70 14.80 3.85
CA LYS A 168 13.96 14.33 2.48
C LYS A 168 14.54 12.92 2.44
N PHE A 169 14.21 12.08 3.41
CA PHE A 169 14.59 10.67 3.37
C PHE A 169 13.87 9.95 2.22
N LYS A 170 14.50 8.91 1.68
CA LYS A 170 14.07 8.19 0.47
C LYS A 170 13.95 6.70 0.72
N GLY A 171 13.03 6.07 0.02
CA GLY A 171 12.82 4.62 0.13
C GLY A 171 11.47 4.23 0.73
N LEU A 172 10.58 5.19 0.97
CA LEU A 172 9.19 4.91 1.34
C LEU A 172 8.23 5.42 0.28
N SER A 173 7.15 4.67 0.10
CA SER A 173 5.92 5.07 -0.56
C SER A 173 4.80 5.06 0.47
N PHE A 174 4.03 6.14 0.55
CA PHE A 174 2.93 6.27 1.51
C PHE A 174 1.61 6.04 0.78
N SER A 175 1.01 4.87 1.02
CA SER A 175 -0.35 4.58 0.56
C SER A 175 -1.33 4.91 1.69
N GLN A 176 -2.12 5.98 1.52
CA GLN A 176 -3.15 6.36 2.50
C GLN A 176 -4.17 5.22 2.61
N VAL A 177 -4.49 4.83 3.84
CA VAL A 177 -5.51 3.83 4.14
C VAL A 177 -6.69 4.41 4.89
N TYR A 178 -6.51 5.57 5.53
CA TYR A 178 -7.56 6.21 6.31
C TYR A 178 -7.30 7.71 6.44
N ASP A 179 -8.38 8.48 6.46
CA ASP A 179 -8.43 9.90 6.71
C ASP A 179 -9.68 10.21 7.53
N ALA A 180 -9.51 10.71 8.75
CA ALA A 180 -10.64 11.00 9.64
C ALA A 180 -11.54 12.15 9.13
N ASP A 181 -11.06 12.99 8.20
CA ASP A 181 -11.89 14.03 7.58
C ASP A 181 -12.78 13.42 6.48
N PHE A 182 -12.44 12.22 6.00
CA PHE A 182 -13.24 11.53 5.00
C PHE A 182 -14.40 10.79 5.69
N THR A 183 -15.47 11.55 5.89
CA THR A 183 -16.68 11.09 6.60
C THR A 183 -17.45 10.02 5.82
N GLU A 184 -18.31 9.27 6.51
CA GLU A 184 -19.22 8.30 5.87
C GLU A 184 -20.14 8.95 4.83
N GLU A 185 -20.56 10.19 5.04
CA GLU A 185 -21.36 10.94 4.08
C GLU A 185 -20.57 11.22 2.79
N MET A 186 -19.30 11.61 2.93
CA MET A 186 -18.41 11.81 1.78
C MET A 186 -18.09 10.49 1.07
N GLU A 187 -17.88 9.40 1.82
CA GLU A 187 -17.72 8.06 1.25
C GLU A 187 -18.96 7.62 0.46
N ALA A 188 -20.15 7.81 1.04
CA ALA A 188 -21.41 7.48 0.39
C ALA A 188 -21.66 8.34 -0.85
N GLU A 189 -21.34 9.63 -0.80
CA GLU A 189 -21.45 10.51 -1.96
C GLU A 189 -20.47 10.13 -3.06
N GLN A 190 -19.20 9.84 -2.73
CA GLN A 190 -18.23 9.36 -3.71
C GLN A 190 -18.69 8.05 -4.35
N GLN A 191 -19.24 7.12 -3.55
CA GLN A 191 -19.79 5.88 -4.07
C GLN A 191 -20.97 6.13 -5.01
N ARG A 192 -21.91 7.03 -4.65
CA ARG A 192 -23.03 7.42 -5.52
C ARG A 192 -22.54 8.00 -6.84
N ILE A 193 -21.54 8.89 -6.79
CA ILE A 193 -20.94 9.50 -7.98
C ILE A 193 -20.27 8.43 -8.85
N TYR A 194 -19.54 7.51 -8.24
CA TYR A 194 -18.88 6.40 -8.94
C TYR A 194 -19.90 5.48 -9.62
N ASP A 195 -20.95 5.07 -8.90
CA ASP A 195 -22.00 4.21 -9.44
C ASP A 195 -22.75 4.91 -10.57
N ALA A 196 -23.07 6.20 -10.43
CA ALA A 196 -23.67 6.99 -11.50
C ALA A 196 -22.75 7.13 -12.73
N ALA A 197 -21.43 7.23 -12.54
CA ALA A 197 -20.48 7.26 -13.64
C ALA A 197 -20.43 5.90 -14.37
N LEU A 198 -20.46 4.78 -13.64
CA LEU A 198 -20.56 3.45 -14.24
C LEU A 198 -21.87 3.25 -15.00
N GLU A 199 -23.00 3.69 -14.42
CA GLU A 199 -24.29 3.66 -15.11
C GLU A 199 -24.26 4.51 -16.38
N LEU A 200 -23.66 5.70 -16.35
CA LEU A 200 -23.54 6.58 -17.51
C LEU A 200 -22.71 5.95 -18.63
N ILE A 201 -21.59 5.30 -18.29
CA ILE A 201 -20.77 4.52 -19.23
C ILE A 201 -21.64 3.47 -19.93
N GLU A 202 -22.48 2.76 -19.18
CA GLU A 202 -23.29 1.66 -19.71
C GLU A 202 -24.62 2.12 -20.36
N GLN A 203 -25.10 3.34 -20.08
CA GLN A 203 -26.43 3.80 -20.49
C GLN A 203 -26.53 4.10 -22.00
N ASN A 204 -25.47 4.62 -22.59
CA ASN A 204 -25.45 5.02 -24.02
C ASN A 204 -24.54 4.13 -24.85
N LYS A 205 -24.28 2.90 -24.39
CA LYS A 205 -23.40 1.98 -25.11
C LYS A 205 -23.94 1.65 -26.49
N GLY A 206 -23.06 1.75 -27.49
CA GLY A 206 -23.34 1.39 -28.87
C GLY A 206 -23.33 -0.13 -29.07
N LYS A 207 -22.78 -0.57 -30.20
CA LYS A 207 -22.59 -2.00 -30.45
C LYS A 207 -21.63 -2.59 -29.40
N GLU A 208 -22.02 -3.74 -28.85
CA GLU A 208 -21.18 -4.52 -27.96
C GLU A 208 -20.33 -5.54 -28.73
N TYR A 209 -19.15 -5.81 -28.17
CA TYR A 209 -18.12 -6.65 -28.74
C TYR A 209 -17.59 -7.61 -27.66
N ALA A 210 -17.29 -8.85 -28.07
CA ALA A 210 -16.49 -9.73 -27.24
C ALA A 210 -15.07 -9.18 -27.12
N TYR A 211 -14.32 -9.63 -26.12
CA TYR A 211 -12.98 -9.14 -25.85
C TYR A 211 -12.05 -9.17 -27.08
N GLU A 212 -12.02 -10.26 -27.84
CA GLU A 212 -11.16 -10.39 -29.02
C GLU A 212 -11.51 -9.35 -30.10
N ASP A 213 -12.79 -9.20 -30.42
CA ASP A 213 -13.26 -8.21 -31.40
C ASP A 213 -12.96 -6.77 -30.93
N ALA A 214 -13.15 -6.50 -29.64
CA ALA A 214 -12.82 -5.21 -29.03
C ALA A 214 -11.31 -4.94 -29.07
N ARG A 215 -10.49 -5.96 -28.85
CA ARG A 215 -9.03 -5.86 -28.91
C ARG A 215 -8.56 -5.54 -30.33
N GLU A 216 -9.16 -6.14 -31.35
CA GLU A 216 -8.88 -5.79 -32.75
C GLU A 216 -9.23 -4.33 -33.07
N LEU A 217 -10.32 -3.80 -32.50
CA LEU A 217 -10.69 -2.39 -32.64
C LEU A 217 -9.68 -1.48 -31.93
N VAL A 218 -9.17 -1.88 -30.76
CA VAL A 218 -8.06 -1.15 -30.09
C VAL A 218 -6.80 -1.13 -30.96
N ASP A 219 -6.46 -2.22 -31.64
CA ASP A 219 -5.33 -2.25 -32.58
C ASP A 219 -5.52 -1.30 -33.77
N GLN A 220 -6.76 -0.93 -34.07
CA GLN A 220 -7.11 0.09 -35.08
C GLN A 220 -7.14 1.51 -34.50
N GLY A 221 -6.72 1.70 -33.24
CA GLY A 221 -6.67 2.99 -32.56
C GLY A 221 -7.97 3.39 -31.86
N LYS A 222 -8.95 2.49 -31.73
CA LYS A 222 -10.17 2.76 -30.95
C LYS A 222 -9.89 2.66 -29.44
N THR A 223 -10.74 3.30 -28.66
CA THR A 223 -10.79 3.11 -27.20
C THR A 223 -12.05 2.31 -26.88
N MET A 224 -11.88 1.20 -26.16
CA MET A 224 -12.99 0.34 -25.77
C MET A 224 -13.17 0.40 -24.26
N ILE A 225 -14.41 0.35 -23.79
CA ILE A 225 -14.77 0.43 -22.37
C ILE A 225 -15.83 -0.63 -22.03
N SER A 226 -15.82 -1.09 -20.78
CA SER A 226 -16.84 -1.99 -20.20
C SER A 226 -16.85 -1.82 -18.69
N GLY A 227 -17.94 -1.27 -18.15
CA GLY A 227 -18.06 -0.87 -16.75
C GLY A 227 -16.86 -0.02 -16.32
N ARG A 228 -16.09 -0.51 -15.35
CA ARG A 228 -14.89 0.18 -14.85
C ARG A 228 -13.65 0.01 -15.73
N TRP A 229 -13.68 -0.86 -16.73
CA TRP A 229 -12.50 -1.19 -17.52
C TRP A 229 -12.43 -0.34 -18.79
N LYS A 230 -11.25 0.18 -19.12
CA LYS A 230 -10.98 0.90 -20.37
C LYS A 230 -9.71 0.36 -21.02
N MET A 231 -9.70 0.17 -22.33
CA MET A 231 -8.51 -0.25 -23.07
C MET A 231 -8.24 0.69 -24.25
N LYS A 232 -6.96 0.99 -24.46
CA LYS A 232 -6.48 1.85 -25.56
C LYS A 232 -5.03 1.54 -25.93
N LEU A 233 -4.62 2.04 -27.09
CA LEU A 233 -3.20 2.20 -27.40
C LEU A 233 -2.72 3.60 -26.98
N ASP A 234 -1.45 3.72 -26.62
CA ASP A 234 -0.79 5.02 -26.56
C ASP A 234 -0.20 5.44 -27.91
N ASP A 235 0.41 6.62 -27.95
CA ASP A 235 1.04 7.20 -29.15
C ASP A 235 2.18 6.33 -29.73
N GLN A 236 2.68 5.34 -28.97
CA GLN A 236 3.70 4.39 -29.41
C GLN A 236 3.10 3.04 -29.81
N GLY A 237 1.77 2.91 -29.82
CA GLY A 237 1.08 1.66 -30.14
C GLY A 237 1.12 0.63 -29.02
N ARG A 238 1.45 1.02 -27.78
CA ARG A 238 1.49 0.10 -26.63
C ARG A 238 0.11 -0.03 -26.02
N PHE A 239 -0.27 -1.26 -25.67
CA PHE A 239 -1.56 -1.56 -25.06
C PHE A 239 -1.60 -1.16 -23.58
N TRP A 240 -2.63 -0.41 -23.23
CA TRP A 240 -2.92 0.03 -21.87
C TRP A 240 -4.30 -0.44 -21.43
N LEU A 241 -4.35 -1.00 -20.23
CA LEU A 241 -5.58 -1.37 -19.54
C LEU A 241 -5.76 -0.43 -18.34
N GLY A 242 -6.89 0.26 -18.30
CA GLY A 242 -7.30 1.18 -17.26
C GLY A 242 -8.42 0.59 -16.41
N GLU A 243 -8.32 0.75 -15.09
CA GLU A 243 -9.42 0.53 -14.15
C GLU A 243 -9.89 1.88 -13.59
N LEU A 244 -11.18 2.17 -13.68
CA LEU A 244 -11.81 3.35 -13.10
C LEU A 244 -11.90 3.20 -11.58
N LEU A 245 -11.28 4.13 -10.88
CA LEU A 245 -11.27 4.24 -9.43
C LEU A 245 -12.46 5.07 -8.91
N ARG A 246 -12.72 5.00 -7.60
CA ARG A 246 -13.83 5.72 -6.95
C ARG A 246 -13.72 7.25 -7.04
N ASP A 247 -12.52 7.78 -7.22
CA ASP A 247 -12.27 9.21 -7.47
C ASP A 247 -12.44 9.60 -8.96
N LEU A 248 -12.95 8.68 -9.77
CA LEU A 248 -13.14 8.79 -11.22
C LEU A 248 -11.83 8.90 -12.03
N SER A 249 -10.68 8.70 -11.41
CA SER A 249 -9.42 8.56 -12.14
C SER A 249 -9.26 7.14 -12.70
N TYR A 250 -8.48 7.00 -13.77
CA TYR A 250 -8.10 5.70 -14.29
C TYR A 250 -6.70 5.31 -13.80
N GLN A 251 -6.59 4.15 -13.18
CA GLN A 251 -5.31 3.49 -12.96
C GLN A 251 -4.93 2.68 -14.19
N TRP A 252 -3.84 3.08 -14.85
CA TRP A 252 -3.37 2.44 -16.08
C TRP A 252 -2.24 1.46 -15.83
N ILE A 253 -2.33 0.27 -16.42
CA ILE A 253 -1.28 -0.73 -16.43
C ILE A 253 -0.99 -1.19 -17.86
N MET A 254 0.26 -1.61 -18.10
CA MET A 254 0.63 -2.41 -19.26
C MET A 254 0.62 -3.88 -18.82
N PRO A 255 -0.47 -4.62 -19.06
CA PRO A 255 -0.57 -5.99 -18.56
C PRO A 255 0.41 -6.92 -19.28
N MET A 256 1.18 -7.69 -18.53
CA MET A 256 1.91 -8.86 -19.07
C MET A 256 0.97 -10.04 -19.37
N TYR A 257 -0.22 -10.03 -18.79
CA TYR A 257 -1.26 -11.03 -18.92
C TYR A 257 -2.64 -10.37 -18.78
N ILE A 258 -3.61 -10.82 -19.57
CA ILE A 258 -4.99 -10.30 -19.55
C ILE A 258 -5.80 -11.02 -18.47
N PRO A 259 -6.29 -10.33 -17.42
CA PRO A 259 -7.14 -10.93 -16.40
C PRO A 259 -8.35 -11.68 -17.01
N PRO A 260 -8.67 -12.92 -16.59
CA PRO A 260 -9.73 -13.71 -17.23
C PRO A 260 -11.11 -13.05 -17.15
N VAL A 261 -11.33 -12.23 -16.12
CA VAL A 261 -12.59 -11.51 -15.93
C VAL A 261 -12.92 -10.63 -17.15
N LEU A 262 -11.91 -10.03 -17.79
CA LEU A 262 -12.07 -9.16 -18.96
C LEU A 262 -12.58 -9.89 -20.20
N LEU A 263 -12.34 -11.20 -20.28
CA LEU A 263 -12.81 -12.04 -21.38
C LEU A 263 -14.32 -12.28 -21.32
N LEU A 264 -14.92 -12.05 -20.15
CA LEU A 264 -16.36 -12.21 -19.89
C LEU A 264 -17.12 -10.89 -20.03
N GLU A 265 -16.42 -9.77 -20.17
CA GLU A 265 -17.00 -8.43 -20.26
C GLU A 265 -17.55 -8.17 -21.67
N SER A 266 -18.57 -7.32 -21.75
CA SER A 266 -19.15 -6.84 -23.02
C SER A 266 -18.65 -5.42 -23.30
N TRP A 267 -17.82 -5.28 -24.32
CA TRP A 267 -17.08 -4.05 -24.60
C TRP A 267 -17.78 -3.19 -25.64
N HIS A 268 -17.70 -1.87 -25.49
CA HIS A 268 -18.21 -0.93 -26.49
C HIS A 268 -17.20 0.20 -26.71
N GLU A 269 -17.30 0.88 -27.86
CA GLU A 269 -16.43 2.03 -28.17
C GLU A 269 -16.77 3.18 -27.21
N ALA A 270 -15.75 3.79 -26.61
CA ALA A 270 -15.95 4.96 -25.76
C ALA A 270 -16.30 6.18 -26.64
N ASP A 271 -17.37 6.90 -26.29
CA ASP A 271 -17.71 8.14 -27.00
C ASP A 271 -16.61 9.19 -26.80
N LEU A 272 -16.26 9.89 -27.88
CA LEU A 272 -15.19 10.90 -28.02
C LEU A 272 -15.26 12.10 -27.04
N LEU A 273 -16.24 12.15 -26.14
CA LEU A 273 -16.46 13.26 -25.21
C LEU A 273 -15.67 13.16 -23.90
N GLU A 274 -14.89 12.10 -23.71
CA GLU A 274 -13.95 11.96 -22.57
C GLU A 274 -12.49 11.98 -23.06
N GLN A 275 -11.96 13.16 -23.38
CA GLN A 275 -10.52 13.42 -23.46
C GLN A 275 -10.01 14.02 -22.14
#